data_AF-A0A7U9RGN3-F1
#
_entry.id   AF-A0A7U9RGN3-F1
#
_cell.length_a   1.000
_cell.length_b   1.000
_cell.length_c   1.000
_cell.angle_alpha   90.00
_cell.angle_beta   90.00
_cell.angle_gamma   90.00
#
_symmetry.space_group_name_H-M   'P 1'
#
loop_
_entity.id
_entity.type
_entity.pdbx_description
1 polymer ?
#
loop_
_entity_poly.entity_id
_entity_poly.type
_entity_poly.pdbx_seq_one_letter_code
_entity_poly.pdbx_strand_id
1 'polypeptide(L)' 'MAKGITERIRKAQDKALEYLDYILETTPTPDFVEIVGRVGGDVVTYRVYNDGSVYEK' A
#
# COMPACT_ATOMS: atom_id res chain seq x y z
N MET A 1 0.72 19.05 11.75
CA MET A 1 0.41 17.65 12.14
C MET A 1 0.21 16.80 10.89
N ALA A 2 1.29 16.37 10.22
CA ALA A 2 1.20 15.57 8.98
C ALA A 2 2.23 14.43 8.87
N LYS A 3 3.24 14.39 9.76
CA LYS A 3 4.33 13.40 9.71
C LYS A 3 3.83 11.95 9.79
N GLY A 4 2.86 11.67 10.66
CA GLY A 4 2.35 10.30 10.86
C GLY A 4 1.68 9.68 9.64
N ILE A 5 0.95 10.48 8.85
CA ILE A 5 0.24 9.97 7.66
C ILE A 5 1.23 9.65 6.54
N THR A 6 2.21 10.55 6.31
CA THR A 6 3.24 10.33 5.29
C THR A 6 4.13 9.13 5.63
N GLU A 7 4.54 8.97 6.89
CA GLU A 7 5.31 7.80 7.33
C GLU A 7 4.54 6.49 7.18
N ARG A 8 3.24 6.51 7.50
CA ARG A 8 2.35 5.35 7.32
C ARG A 8 2.22 4.97 5.84
N ILE A 9 1.98 5.94 4.96
CA ILE A 9 1.90 5.71 3.51
C ILE A 9 3.22 5.12 3.01
N ARG A 10 4.36 5.70 3.40
CA ARG A 10 5.67 5.21 2.98
C ARG A 10 5.91 3.77 3.42
N LYS A 11 5.60 3.41 4.67
CA LYS A 11 5.70 2.02 5.15
C LYS A 11 4.78 1.07 4.39
N ALA A 12 3.57 1.51 4.07
CA ALA A 12 2.64 0.70 3.28
C ALA A 12 3.17 0.46 1.86
N GLN A 13 3.70 1.51 1.21
CA GLN A 13 4.30 1.42 -0.12
C GLN A 13 5.51 0.48 -0.13
N ASP A 14 6.41 0.63 0.84
CA ASP A 14 7.60 -0.23 0.99
C ASP A 14 7.20 -1.70 1.12
N LYS A 15 6.20 -1.98 1.97
CA LYS A 15 5.69 -3.35 2.16
C LYS A 15 4.97 -3.89 0.93
N ALA A 16 4.23 -3.07 0.21
CA ALA A 16 3.55 -3.49 -1.02
C ALA A 16 4.55 -3.74 -2.16
N LEU A 17 5.65 -3.00 -2.22
CA LEU A 17 6.75 -3.21 -3.18
C LEU A 17 7.52 -4.53 -2.95
N GLU A 18 7.37 -5.19 -1.80
CA GLU A 18 7.88 -6.56 -1.64
C GLU A 18 7.11 -7.57 -2.51
N TYR A 19 5.87 -7.25 -2.90
CA TYR A 19 4.99 -8.09 -3.71
C TYR A 19 4.73 -7.51 -5.11
N LEU A 20 4.83 -6.19 -5.26
CA LEU A 20 4.58 -5.44 -6.49
C LEU A 20 5.88 -5.09 -7.22
N ASP A 21 5.88 -5.20 -8.54
CA ASP A 21 6.96 -4.65 -9.38
C ASP A 21 6.97 -3.12 -9.30
N TYR A 22 5.79 -2.51 -9.36
CA TYR A 22 5.63 -1.07 -9.23
C TYR A 22 4.23 -0.66 -8.78
N ILE A 23 4.17 0.49 -8.10
CA ILE A 23 2.93 1.08 -7.61
C ILE A 23 2.36 2.00 -8.68
N LEU A 24 1.07 1.86 -8.94
CA LEU A 24 0.28 2.71 -9.82
C LEU A 24 -0.41 3.82 -9.03
N GLU A 25 -1.05 3.46 -7.91
CA GLU A 25 -1.83 4.39 -7.10
C GLU A 25 -1.71 4.06 -5.61
N THR A 26 -1.82 5.08 -4.77
CA THR A 26 -1.85 4.92 -3.31
C THR A 26 -2.92 5.81 -2.72
N THR A 27 -3.92 5.20 -2.10
CA THR A 27 -5.05 5.89 -1.48
C THR A 27 -5.02 5.65 0.02
N PRO A 28 -4.63 6.66 0.83
CA PRO A 28 -4.67 6.54 2.28
C PRO A 28 -6.11 6.61 2.79
N THR A 29 -6.51 5.62 3.60
CA THR A 29 -7.78 5.62 4.33
C THR A 29 -7.50 5.72 5.84
N PRO A 30 -8.49 5.99 6.70
CA PRO A 30 -8.29 6.03 8.15
C PRO A 30 -7.73 4.70 8.70
N ASP A 31 -8.24 3.58 8.20
CA ASP A 31 -7.97 2.24 8.73
C ASP A 31 -6.85 1.48 8.01
N PHE A 32 -6.67 1.72 6.71
CA PHE A 32 -5.64 1.08 5.88
C PHE A 32 -5.11 2.01 4.78
N VAL A 33 -4.09 1.58 4.07
CA VAL A 33 -3.61 2.24 2.85
C VAL A 33 -3.87 1.28 1.70
N GLU A 34 -4.70 1.70 0.74
CA GLU A 34 -4.93 0.93 -0.47
C GLU A 34 -3.82 1.27 -1.47
N ILE A 35 -3.19 0.23 -2.02
CA ILE A 35 -2.09 0.35 -2.95
C ILE A 35 -2.45 -0.49 -4.17
N VAL A 36 -2.60 0.19 -5.30
CA VAL A 36 -2.78 -0.47 -6.58
C VAL A 36 -1.41 -0.54 -7.24
N GLY A 37 -1.03 -1.72 -7.69
CA GLY A 37 0.22 -1.90 -8.41
C GLY A 37 0.12 -3.00 -9.43
N ARG A 38 1.26 -3.31 -10.03
CA ARG A 38 1.37 -4.43 -10.97
C ARG A 38 2.33 -5.47 -10.47
N VAL A 39 1.99 -6.72 -10.77
CA VAL A 39 2.84 -7.89 -10.61
C VAL A 39 2.94 -8.53 -11.99
N GLY A 40 4.10 -8.42 -12.61
CA GLY A 40 4.29 -8.79 -14.01
C GLY A 40 3.34 -8.03 -14.95
N GLY A 41 2.32 -8.73 -15.45
CA GLY A 41 1.32 -8.19 -16.38
C GLY A 41 -0.04 -7.82 -15.75
N ASP A 42 -0.28 -8.25 -14.50
CA ASP A 42 -1.58 -8.12 -13.85
C ASP A 42 -1.60 -6.95 -12.89
N VAL A 43 -2.75 -6.27 -12.82
CA VAL A 43 -2.99 -5.20 -11.86
C VAL A 43 -3.61 -5.83 -10.61
N VAL A 44 -2.92 -5.68 -9.49
CA VAL A 44 -3.38 -6.17 -8.19
C VAL A 44 -3.55 -5.02 -7.22
N THR A 45 -4.45 -5.19 -6.27
CA THR A 45 -4.74 -4.18 -5.24
C THR A 45 -4.45 -4.78 -3.87
N TYR A 46 -3.53 -4.14 -3.14
CA TYR A 46 -3.19 -4.50 -1.78
C TYR A 46 -3.75 -3.48 -0.79
N ARG A 47 -4.12 -3.98 0.39
CA ARG A 47 -4.55 -3.16 1.53
C ARG A 47 -3.60 -3.40 2.68
N VAL A 48 -2.88 -2.36 3.07
CA VAL A 48 -1.96 -2.41 4.21
C VAL A 48 -2.64 -1.74 5.41
N TYR A 49 -2.98 -2.53 6.40
CA TYR A 49 -3.66 -2.07 7.62
C TYR A 49 -2.68 -1.47 8.63
N ASN A 50 -3.20 -0.70 9.58
CA ASN A 50 -2.41 -0.04 10.62
C ASN A 50 -1.67 -1.01 11.56
N ASP A 51 -2.17 -2.23 11.73
CA ASP A 51 -1.50 -3.30 12.48
C ASP A 51 -0.36 -3.96 11.68
N GLY A 52 -0.23 -3.63 10.39
CA GLY A 52 0.78 -4.17 9.50
C GLY A 52 0.32 -5.37 8.68
N SER A 53 -0.90 -5.89 8.87
CA SER A 53 -1.45 -6.92 7.98
C SER A 53 -1.62 -6.40 6.55
N VAL A 54 -1.37 -7.27 5.57
CA VAL A 54 -1.52 -6.98 4.14
C VAL A 54 -2.49 -7.98 3.55
N TYR A 55 -3.49 -7.48 2.83
CA TYR A 55 -4.47 -8.31 2.14
C TYR A 55 -4.58 -7.90 0.68
N GLU A 56 -4.58 -8.88 -0.22
CA GLU A 56 -5.01 -8.69 -1.60
C GLU A 56 -6.53 -8.55 -1.66
N LYS A 57 -7.02 -7.71 -2.56
CA LYS A 57 -8.44 -7.48 -2.82
C LYS A 57 -8.86 -8.17 -4.11
#